data_AF-A0A6V7H9M9-F1
#
_entry.id   AF-A0A6V7H9M9-F1
#
_cell.length_a   1.000
_cell.length_b   1.000
_cell.length_c   1.000
_cell.angle_alpha   90.00
_cell.angle_beta   90.00
_cell.angle_gamma   90.00
#
_symmetry.space_group_name_H-M   'P 1'
#
loop_
_entity.id
_entity.type
_entity.pdbx_description
1 polymer ?
#
loop_
_entity_poly.entity_id
_entity_poly.type
_entity_poly.pdbx_seq_one_letter_code
_entity_poly.pdbx_strand_id
1 'polypeptide(L)' 'MLPLPAAITSQLDKASIIRLTISYLKLREFSGHGDPPWNRDGPPPNKSGK' A
#
# COMPACT_ATOMS: atom_id res chain seq x y z
N MET A 1 7.69 -7.90 4.37
CA MET A 1 7.24 -8.83 3.31
C MET A 1 6.20 -8.13 2.47
N LEU A 2 6.17 -8.39 1.16
CA LEU A 2 5.06 -7.97 0.30
C LEU A 2 3.73 -8.51 0.83
N PRO A 3 2.60 -7.80 0.65
CA PRO A 3 1.27 -8.29 0.97
C PRO A 3 0.78 -9.28 -0.11
N LEU A 4 1.58 -10.30 -0.39
CA LEU A 4 1.27 -11.40 -1.29
C LEU A 4 1.29 -12.70 -0.48
N PRO A 5 0.39 -13.65 -0.78
CA PRO A 5 0.47 -15.00 -0.24
C PRO A 5 1.88 -15.57 -0.42
N ALA A 6 2.45 -16.19 0.62
CA ALA A 6 3.80 -16.75 0.60
C ALA A 6 4.00 -17.74 -0.58
N ALA A 7 2.94 -18.45 -0.97
CA ALA A 7 2.90 -19.35 -2.11
C ALA A 7 3.19 -18.65 -3.46
N ILE A 8 2.78 -17.39 -3.63
CA ILE A 8 3.00 -16.61 -4.85
C ILE A 8 4.42 -16.04 -4.84
N THR A 9 4.85 -15.45 -3.72
CA THR A 9 6.22 -14.93 -3.58
C THR A 9 7.30 -16.00 -3.73
N SER A 10 7.00 -17.25 -3.36
CA SER A 10 7.97 -18.35 -3.50
C SER A 10 8.16 -18.82 -4.94
N GLN A 11 7.25 -18.48 -5.87
CA GLN A 11 7.34 -18.82 -7.30
C GLN A 11 7.84 -17.65 -8.15
N LEU A 12 7.98 -16.44 -7.58
CA LEU A 12 8.51 -15.28 -8.28
C LEU A 12 10.05 -15.34 -8.34
N ASP A 13 10.59 -14.99 -9.51
CA ASP A 13 12.03 -14.78 -9.66
C ASP A 13 12.55 -13.67 -8.73
N LYS A 14 13.82 -13.76 -8.31
CA LYS A 14 14.47 -12.79 -7.42
C LYS A 14 14.36 -11.35 -7.93
N ALA A 15 14.50 -11.13 -9.24
CA ALA A 15 14.38 -9.79 -9.82
C ALA A 15 12.96 -9.25 -9.70
N SER A 16 11.96 -10.10 -9.88
CA SER A 16 10.55 -9.74 -9.77
C SER A 16 10.16 -9.43 -8.32
N ILE A 17 10.66 -10.19 -7.34
CA ILE A 17 10.49 -9.89 -5.90
C ILE A 17 11.03 -8.49 -5.57
N ILE A 18 12.24 -8.17 -6.04
CA ILE A 18 12.87 -6.86 -5.80
C ILE A 18 12.03 -5.74 -6.44
N ARG A 19 11.66 -5.87 -7.73
CA ARG A 19 10.83 -4.85 -8.41
C ARG A 19 9.50 -4.63 -7.71
N LEU A 20 8.80 -5.70 -7.35
CA LEU A 20 7.50 -5.61 -6.70
C LEU A 20 7.62 -4.96 -5.30
N THR A 21 8.67 -5.29 -4.55
CA THR A 21 8.93 -4.69 -3.23
C THR A 21 9.19 -3.19 -3.35
N ILE A 22 10.01 -2.77 -4.32
CA ILE A 22 10.29 -1.35 -4.58
C ILE A 22 9.01 -0.62 -5.00
N SER A 23 8.25 -1.18 -5.95
CA SER A 23 6.97 -0.61 -6.40
C SER A 23 5.98 -0.48 -5.24
N TYR A 24 5.92 -1.47 -4.35
CA TYR A 24 5.05 -1.44 -3.18
C TYR A 24 5.42 -0.32 -2.20
N LEU A 25 6.71 -0.16 -1.88
CA LEU A 25 7.18 0.91 -0.99
C LEU A 25 6.89 2.30 -1.57
N LYS A 26 7.16 2.50 -2.87
CA LYS A 26 6.84 3.74 -3.58
C LYS A 26 5.34 4.04 -3.57
N LEU A 27 4.50 3.03 -3.81
CA LEU A 27 3.04 3.19 -3.79
C LEU A 27 2.52 3.55 -2.40
N ARG A 28 3.12 2.99 -1.33
CA ARG A 28 2.77 3.33 0.05
C ARG A 28 3.10 4.78 0.39
N GLU A 29 4.29 5.23 0.02
CA GLU A 29 4.71 6.62 0.19
C GLU A 29 3.81 7.58 -0.61
N PHE A 30 3.51 7.22 -1.85
CA PHE A 30 2.61 8.00 -2.72
C PHE A 30 1.19 8.07 -2.15
N SER A 31 0.65 6.94 -1.70
CA SER A 31 -0.69 6.84 -1.11
C SER A 31 -0.85 7.66 0.17
N GLY A 32 0.23 7.96 0.91
CA GLY A 32 0.20 8.74 2.14
C GLY A 32 0.39 10.25 1.94
N HIS A 33 1.03 10.66 0.84
CA HIS A 33 1.28 12.08 0.53
C HIS A 33 0.30 12.69 -0.47
N GLY A 34 -0.58 11.91 -1.09
CA GLY A 34 -1.67 12.45 -1.91
C GLY A 34 -2.64 13.28 -1.07
N ASP A 35 -3.18 14.36 -1.63
CA ASP A 35 -4.33 15.08 -1.07
C ASP A 35 -5.56 14.81 -1.96
N PRO A 36 -6.57 14.04 -1.50
CA PRO A 36 -6.62 13.33 -0.23
C PRO A 36 -5.78 12.03 -0.24
N PRO A 37 -5.30 11.58 0.93
CA PRO A 37 -4.55 10.33 1.02
C PRO A 37 -5.45 9.17 0.60
N TRP A 38 -4.91 8.24 -0.20
CA TRP A 38 -5.68 7.10 -0.70
C TRP A 38 -6.10 6.14 0.43
N ASN A 39 -5.39 6.19 1.57
CA ASN A 39 -5.81 5.51 2.80
C ASN A 39 -6.89 6.35 3.50
N ARG A 40 -8.15 6.09 3.13
CA ARG A 40 -9.35 6.63 3.78
C ARG A 40 -9.76 5.91 5.07
N ASP A 41 -8.90 5.08 5.66
CA ASP A 41 -9.22 4.32 6.88
C ASP A 41 -9.29 5.20 8.16
N GLY A 42 -9.04 6.51 8.02
CA GLY A 42 -9.38 7.45 9.08
C GLY A 42 -10.89 7.46 9.31
N PRO A 43 -11.37 7.46 10.58
CA PRO A 43 -12.79 7.47 10.88
C PRO A 43 -13.47 8.60 10.12
N PRO A 44 -14.72 8.39 9.62
CA PRO A 44 -15.43 9.40 8.86
C PRO A 44 -15.42 10.71 9.66
N PRO A 45 -15.22 11.87 9.00
CA PRO A 45 -15.30 13.14 9.69
C PRO A 45 -16.68 13.22 10.34
N ASN A 46 -16.71 13.08 11.66
CA ASN A 46 -17.92 13.20 12.44
C ASN A 46 -18.51 14.56 12.09
N LYS A 47 -19.63 14.58 11.36
CA LYS A 47 -20.45 15.77 11.22
C LYS A 47 -21.07 16.02 12.59
N SER A 48 -20.29 16.64 13.47
CA SER A 48 -20.79 17.32 14.65
C SER A 48 -21.63 18.49 14.14
N GLY A 49 -22.91 18.23 13.95
CA GLY A 49 -23.90 19.26 13.66
C GLY A 49 -23.84 20.32 14.75
N LYS A 50 -23.70 21.57 14.32
CA LYS A 50 -24.16 22.74 15.05
C LYS A 50 -25.26 23.39 14.24
#